data_AF-A0A1Q3KMG0-F1
#
_entry.id   AF-A0A1Q3KMG0-F1
#
_cell.length_a   1.000
_cell.length_b   1.000
_cell.length_c   1.000
_cell.angle_alpha   90.00
_cell.angle_beta   90.00
_cell.angle_gamma   90.00
#
_symmetry.space_group_name_H-M   'P 1'
#
loop_
_entity.id
_entity.type
_entity.pdbx_description
1 polymer ?
#
loop_
_entity_poly.entity_id
_entity_poly.type
_entity_poly.pdbx_seq_one_letter_code
_entity_poly.pdbx_strand_id
1 'polypeptide(L)'
;MTRRLRILLFTLLATLAGLPVATRAQTNEQLAARCAELGRIFDRYNTIRSEGSGGPDMQRLGAGIDCQRGRYQQGIKTLEDLLQRNRTPFPPASY
;
A
#
# COMPACT_ATOMS: atom_id res chain seq x y z
N MET A 1 -10.64 57.55 -24.36
CA MET A 1 -10.01 56.39 -25.05
C MET A 1 -8.87 55.76 -24.23
N THR A 2 -9.05 55.37 -22.95
CA THR A 2 -7.93 54.76 -22.17
C THR A 2 -8.36 53.82 -21.03
N ARG A 3 -9.63 53.38 -20.96
CA ARG A 3 -10.11 52.50 -19.85
C ARG A 3 -10.41 51.05 -20.23
N ARG A 4 -10.59 50.74 -21.52
CA ARG A 4 -10.88 49.36 -21.97
C ARG A 4 -9.63 48.53 -22.25
N LEU A 5 -8.45 49.16 -22.31
CA LEU A 5 -7.18 48.50 -22.64
C LEU A 5 -6.54 47.78 -21.43
N ARG A 6 -6.90 48.16 -20.20
CA ARG A 6 -6.33 47.57 -18.97
C ARG A 6 -6.92 46.21 -18.57
N ILE A 7 -8.09 45.85 -19.13
CA ILE A 7 -8.81 44.62 -18.74
C ILE A 7 -8.39 43.43 -19.62
N LEU A 8 -7.77 43.69 -20.78
CA LEU A 8 -7.40 42.66 -21.77
C LEU A 8 -6.00 42.06 -21.56
N LEU A 9 -5.22 42.53 -20.59
CA LEU A 9 -3.84 42.06 -20.36
C LEU A 9 -3.68 41.10 -19.16
N PHE A 10 -4.76 40.72 -18.47
CA PHE A 10 -4.71 39.91 -17.24
C PHE A 10 -5.42 38.55 -17.34
N THR A 11 -5.66 38.02 -18.54
CA THR A 11 -6.32 36.71 -18.74
C THR A 11 -5.49 35.73 -19.55
N LEU A 12 -4.17 35.78 -19.40
CA LEU A 12 -3.29 34.82 -20.08
C LEU A 12 -2.14 34.43 -19.18
N LEU A 13 -2.38 33.76 -18.05
CA LEU A 13 -1.36 32.96 -17.39
C LEU A 13 -2.02 32.00 -16.40
N ALA A 14 -1.54 30.75 -16.37
CA ALA A 14 -1.88 29.67 -15.45
C ALA A 14 -3.03 28.72 -15.85
N THR A 15 -2.89 28.07 -17.00
CA THR A 15 -3.31 26.67 -17.17
C THR A 15 -2.06 25.76 -17.18
N LEU A 16 -1.29 25.76 -16.08
CA LEU A 16 -0.26 24.73 -15.90
C LEU A 16 -0.92 23.44 -15.42
N ALA A 17 -1.21 22.58 -16.40
CA ALA A 17 -1.12 21.13 -16.36
C ALA A 17 -1.02 20.46 -14.97
N GLY A 18 -2.16 19.99 -14.46
CA GLY A 18 -2.17 18.82 -13.60
C GLY A 18 -1.80 17.61 -14.45
N LEU A 19 -0.50 17.29 -14.53
CA LEU A 19 -0.06 16.01 -15.10
C LEU A 19 -0.62 14.91 -14.19
N PRO A 20 -1.39 13.94 -14.72
CA PRO A 20 -1.77 12.79 -13.92
C PRO A 20 -0.48 12.08 -13.52
N VAL A 21 -0.21 11.99 -12.21
CA VAL A 21 0.79 11.07 -11.68
C VAL A 21 0.37 9.68 -12.16
N ALA A 22 1.08 9.16 -13.15
CA ALA A 22 0.88 7.81 -13.63
C ALA A 22 1.26 6.87 -12.49
N THR A 23 0.25 6.41 -11.74
CA THR A 23 0.41 5.33 -10.78
C THR A 23 0.75 4.09 -11.61
N ARG A 24 2.02 3.71 -11.64
CA ARG A 24 2.42 2.45 -12.27
C ARG A 24 1.72 1.32 -11.52
N ALA A 25 0.86 0.59 -12.22
CA ALA A 25 0.27 -0.62 -11.68
C ALA A 25 1.41 -1.59 -11.32
N GLN A 26 1.41 -2.12 -10.10
CA GLN A 26 2.41 -3.12 -9.71
C GLN A 26 2.27 -4.37 -10.55
N THR A 27 3.41 -4.98 -10.85
CA THR A 27 3.42 -6.32 -11.42
C THR A 27 3.04 -7.34 -10.36
N ASN A 28 2.53 -8.49 -10.82
CA ASN A 28 2.26 -9.62 -9.93
C ASN A 28 3.52 -10.10 -9.20
N GLU A 29 4.70 -9.95 -9.80
CA GLU A 29 5.97 -10.29 -9.17
C GLU A 29 6.28 -9.37 -7.98
N GLN A 30 6.10 -8.06 -8.14
CA GLN A 30 6.27 -7.07 -7.06
C GLN A 30 5.28 -7.34 -5.93
N LEU A 31 4.02 -7.64 -6.27
CA LEU A 31 2.98 -7.99 -5.31
C LEU A 31 3.29 -9.30 -4.56
N ALA A 32 3.79 -10.31 -5.26
CA ALA A 32 4.22 -11.57 -4.64
C ALA A 32 5.40 -11.36 -3.69
N ALA A 33 6.38 -10.56 -4.10
CA ALA A 33 7.53 -10.20 -3.26
C ALA A 33 7.07 -9.46 -1.98
N ARG A 34 6.11 -8.54 -2.11
CA ARG A 34 5.52 -7.83 -0.98
C ARG A 34 4.79 -8.75 -0.02
N CYS A 35 3.99 -9.69 -0.53
CA CYS A 35 3.36 -10.74 0.28
C CYS A 35 4.42 -11.54 1.08
N ALA A 36 5.51 -11.94 0.42
CA ALA A 36 6.57 -12.71 1.07
C ALA A 36 7.33 -11.90 2.13
N GLU A 37 7.58 -10.61 1.87
CA GLU A 37 8.21 -9.69 2.81
C GLU A 37 7.36 -9.54 4.09
N LEU A 38 6.11 -9.13 3.95
CA LEU A 38 5.21 -8.90 5.08
C LEU A 38 4.94 -10.18 5.87
N GLY A 39 4.77 -11.31 5.17
CA GLY A 39 4.61 -12.63 5.81
C GLY A 39 5.82 -12.99 6.67
N ARG A 40 7.05 -12.79 6.17
CA ARG A 40 8.28 -13.04 6.94
C ARG A 40 8.40 -12.14 8.17
N ILE A 41 8.01 -10.87 8.06
CA ILE A 41 8.01 -9.95 9.20
C ILE A 41 7.00 -10.43 10.25
N PHE A 42 5.78 -10.80 9.83
CA PHE A 42 4.79 -11.32 10.75
C PHE A 42 5.29 -12.58 11.45
N ASP A 43 5.81 -13.54 10.69
CA ASP A 43 6.29 -14.82 11.21
C ASP A 43 7.45 -14.64 12.20
N ARG A 44 8.29 -13.62 12.03
CA ARG A 44 9.40 -13.30 12.94
C ARG A 44 8.95 -12.70 14.27
N TYR A 45 7.99 -11.77 14.23
CA TYR A 45 7.68 -10.93 15.40
C TYR A 45 6.35 -11.28 16.10
N ASN A 46 5.46 -12.03 15.44
CA ASN A 46 4.07 -12.21 15.89
C ASN A 46 3.64 -13.66 16.12
N THR A 47 4.54 -14.62 15.89
CA THR A 47 4.30 -16.06 16.14
C THR A 47 4.51 -16.45 17.60
N ILE A 48 5.16 -15.59 18.40
CA ILE A 48 5.39 -15.80 19.83
C ILE A 48 4.21 -15.22 20.61
N ARG A 49 3.01 -15.81 20.48
CA ARG A 49 1.90 -15.52 21.40
C ARG A 49 1.80 -16.64 22.43
N SER A 50 2.60 -16.49 23.49
CA SER A 50 2.61 -17.22 24.76
C SER A 50 2.65 -18.76 24.70
N GLU A 51 3.59 -19.34 25.45
CA GLU A 51 3.59 -20.76 25.79
C GLU A 51 2.23 -21.14 26.42
N GLY A 52 1.32 -21.71 25.62
CA GLY A 52 0.09 -22.34 26.12
C GLY A 52 -1.26 -21.81 25.61
N SER A 53 -1.35 -20.77 24.78
CA SER A 53 -2.67 -20.34 24.30
C SER A 53 -2.67 -19.72 22.91
N GLY A 54 -3.17 -20.48 21.94
CA GLY A 54 -3.54 -19.97 20.63
C GLY A 54 -2.72 -20.61 19.52
N GLY A 55 -3.38 -21.47 18.75
CA GLY A 55 -2.81 -21.98 17.50
C GLY A 55 -2.43 -20.85 16.52
N PRO A 56 -2.02 -21.21 15.30
CA PRO A 56 -1.58 -20.21 14.32
C PRO A 56 -2.64 -19.14 14.09
N ASP A 57 -2.21 -17.88 13.90
CA ASP A 57 -3.12 -16.80 13.56
C ASP A 57 -3.82 -17.12 12.22
N MET A 58 -5.12 -17.41 12.30
CA MET A 58 -5.91 -17.83 11.16
C MET A 58 -6.02 -16.74 10.08
N GLN A 59 -5.93 -15.45 10.46
CA GLN A 59 -5.88 -14.36 9.50
C GLN A 59 -4.54 -14.35 8.76
N ARG A 60 -3.42 -14.65 9.44
CA ARG A 60 -2.13 -14.83 8.76
C ARG A 60 -2.16 -16.00 7.79
N LEU A 61 -2.80 -17.10 8.20
CA LEU A 61 -2.97 -18.29 7.34
C LEU A 61 -3.80 -17.96 6.10
N GLY A 62 -4.95 -17.31 6.29
CA GLY A 62 -5.81 -16.85 5.20
C GLY A 62 -5.11 -15.89 4.24
N ALA A 63 -4.38 -14.91 4.77
CA ALA A 63 -3.63 -13.96 3.96
C ALA A 63 -2.55 -14.65 3.10
N GLY A 64 -1.87 -15.67 3.66
CA GLY A 64 -0.92 -16.49 2.91
C GLY A 64 -1.58 -17.22 1.73
N ILE A 65 -2.77 -17.77 1.93
CA ILE A 65 -3.55 -18.45 0.89
C ILE A 65 -4.00 -17.44 -0.19
N ASP A 66 -4.40 -16.25 0.21
CA ASP A 66 -4.76 -15.18 -0.73
C ASP A 66 -3.58 -14.81 -1.63
N CYS A 67 -2.39 -14.63 -1.04
CA CYS A 67 -1.16 -14.41 -1.80
C CYS A 67 -0.86 -15.57 -2.77
N GLN A 68 -0.98 -16.83 -2.34
CA GLN A 68 -0.74 -18.00 -3.19
C GLN A 68 -1.74 -18.11 -4.35
N ARG A 69 -2.97 -17.62 -4.18
CA ARG A 69 -4.03 -17.65 -5.21
C ARG A 69 -4.03 -16.42 -6.10
N GLY A 70 -2.99 -15.59 -6.05
CA GLY A 70 -2.89 -14.36 -6.84
C GLY A 70 -3.82 -13.23 -6.37
N ARG A 71 -4.51 -13.39 -5.24
CA ARG A 71 -5.30 -12.34 -4.58
C ARG A 71 -4.39 -11.45 -3.75
N TYR A 72 -3.33 -10.94 -4.37
CA TYR A 72 -2.26 -10.25 -3.65
C TYR A 72 -2.74 -9.02 -2.90
N GLN A 73 -3.62 -8.21 -3.50
CA GLN A 73 -4.14 -7.01 -2.83
C GLN A 73 -4.84 -7.34 -1.50
N GLN A 74 -5.65 -8.41 -1.49
CA GLN A 74 -6.34 -8.87 -0.29
C GLN A 74 -5.35 -9.42 0.75
N GLY A 75 -4.41 -10.26 0.31
CA GLY A 75 -3.38 -10.85 1.17
C GLY A 75 -2.46 -9.79 1.80
N ILE A 76 -1.92 -8.88 0.99
CA ILE A 76 -1.06 -7.76 1.42
C ILE A 76 -1.80 -6.91 2.44
N LYS A 77 -3.02 -6.46 2.13
CA LYS A 77 -3.80 -5.64 3.05
C LYS A 77 -4.00 -6.34 4.40
N THR A 78 -4.36 -7.62 4.38
CA THR A 78 -4.55 -8.41 5.61
C THR A 78 -3.26 -8.52 6.42
N LEU A 79 -2.10 -8.71 5.75
CA LEU A 79 -0.79 -8.76 6.41
C LEU A 79 -0.41 -7.39 7.01
N GLU A 80 -0.64 -6.29 6.28
CA GLU A 80 -0.38 -4.93 6.78
C GLU A 80 -1.27 -4.62 7.99
N ASP A 81 -2.56 -4.94 7.92
CA ASP A 81 -3.52 -4.78 9.03
C ASP A 81 -3.11 -5.61 10.25
N LEU A 82 -2.59 -6.83 10.04
CA LEU A 82 -2.08 -7.68 11.11
C LEU A 82 -0.83 -7.09 11.76
N LEU A 83 0.14 -6.65 10.96
CA LEU A 83 1.37 -6.03 11.46
C LEU A 83 1.06 -4.75 12.22
N GLN A 84 0.16 -3.92 11.70
CA GLN A 84 -0.29 -2.69 12.35
C GLN A 84 -1.01 -2.97 13.67
N ARG A 85 -1.94 -3.93 13.72
CA ARG A 85 -2.65 -4.32 14.95
C ARG A 85 -1.70 -4.82 16.03
N ASN A 86 -0.64 -5.52 15.64
CA ASN A 86 0.38 -5.99 16.56
C ASN A 86 1.50 -4.97 16.81
N ARG A 87 1.37 -3.75 16.28
CA ARG A 87 2.38 -2.68 16.39
C ARG A 87 3.76 -3.12 15.92
N THR A 88 3.82 -4.06 14.98
CA THR A 88 5.06 -4.50 14.35
C THR A 88 5.39 -3.53 13.21
N PRO A 89 6.55 -2.85 13.23
CA PRO A 89 6.95 -1.98 12.14
C PRO A 89 7.23 -2.80 10.88
N PHE A 90 6.85 -2.26 9.72
CA PHE A 90 7.13 -2.86 8.42
C PHE A 90 7.41 -1.74 7.40
N PRO A 91 8.22 -2.01 6.36
CA PRO A 91 8.57 -0.99 5.39
C PRO A 91 7.32 -0.53 4.61
N PRO A 92 7.23 0.75 4.24
CA PRO A 92 6.17 1.21 3.35
C PRO A 92 6.29 0.49 2.01
N ALA A 93 5.18 0.35 1.29
CA ALA A 93 5.21 -0.29 -0.01
C ALA A 93 6.07 0.56 -0.97
N SER A 94 7.16 -0.04 -1.44
CA SER A 94 8.07 0.54 -2.43
C SER A 94 7.56 0.19 -3.82
N TYR A 95 6.86 1.13 -4.45
CA TYR A 95 6.37 1.06 -5.83
C TYR A 95 7.37 1.72 -6.78
#